data_AF-A0A533SUP7-F1
#
_entry.id   AF-A0A533SUP7-F1
#
_cell.length_a   1.000
_cell.length_b   1.000
_cell.length_c   1.000
_cell.angle_alpha   90.00
_cell.angle_beta   90.00
_cell.angle_gamma   90.00
#
_symmetry.space_group_name_H-M   'P 1'
#
loop_
_entity.id
_entity.type
_entity.pdbx_description
1 polymer ?
#
loop_
_entity_poly.entity_id
_entity_poly.type
_entity_poly.pdbx_seq_one_letter_code
_entity_poly.pdbx_strand_id
1 'polypeptide(L)'
;MSKRSLFTVFAMILIGSLLLTACGTPATATPAATEPPAATEAPVATEAPVATAVPEPAVGSADHPIKVLFVPSVDANVITTGGEVMAKALNEATGYTFEVSVPTSYAATIEEMCASPADTMAFIPGLGYALASQLCGVDVAFKAVRYGYPVYWAEFIVARDSDIQTLADLNGKKWGYGDVGSTSGYMVPLVMFKDQGITPSEEVQTGGHNQTVTAVYNGEVDFGTVFYSVPLNPEGKSAFSYADYVAGKVTDDMFEVPAETIPNCAPDAEGKKLLCDGWRILDARANIRAEAPDVIQKVRILAISPAIPNDTMAFGPEFPADVRSKIETALMDFSKTDAWAESIGSADFYGWTGIDTATDAEYDFVRQMVEATGLTLEGLGN
;
A
#
# COMPACT_ATOMS: atom_id res chain seq x y z
N MET A 1 54.75 -1.63 -25.64
CA MET A 1 54.25 -2.87 -26.27
C MET A 1 52.78 -3.04 -25.89
N SER A 2 51.91 -3.20 -26.89
CA SER A 2 50.46 -3.02 -26.80
C SER A 2 49.73 -4.15 -26.05
N LYS A 3 48.73 -3.77 -25.25
CA LYS A 3 47.80 -4.60 -24.44
C LYS A 3 46.91 -5.60 -25.23
N ARG A 4 47.27 -5.96 -26.47
CA ARG A 4 46.54 -6.93 -27.31
C ARG A 4 47.12 -8.35 -27.31
N SER A 5 48.18 -8.60 -26.54
CA SER A 5 48.86 -9.90 -26.51
C SER A 5 48.50 -10.81 -25.32
N LEU A 6 47.62 -10.36 -24.41
CA LEU A 6 47.31 -11.11 -23.18
C LEU A 6 45.98 -11.89 -23.25
N PHE A 7 45.11 -11.57 -24.23
CA PHE A 7 43.81 -12.24 -24.41
C PHE A 7 43.84 -13.47 -25.33
N THR A 8 44.96 -13.73 -26.02
CA THR A 8 45.07 -14.83 -27.00
C THR A 8 45.60 -16.14 -26.37
N VAL A 9 46.02 -16.12 -25.10
CA VAL A 9 46.66 -17.28 -24.45
C VAL A 9 45.70 -18.03 -23.50
N PHE A 10 44.56 -17.45 -23.12
CA PHE A 10 43.61 -18.11 -22.20
C PHE A 10 42.40 -18.80 -22.89
N ALA A 11 42.28 -18.67 -24.22
CA ALA A 11 41.20 -19.29 -25.01
C ALA A 11 41.58 -20.66 -25.64
N MET A 12 42.71 -21.26 -25.25
CA MET A 12 43.26 -22.49 -25.85
C MET A 12 43.40 -23.69 -24.88
N ILE A 13 42.57 -23.79 -23.83
CA ILE A 13 42.58 -24.96 -22.91
C ILE A 13 41.18 -25.58 -22.68
N LEU A 14 40.17 -25.28 -23.51
CA LEU A 14 38.81 -25.80 -23.29
C LEU A 14 38.12 -26.44 -24.50
N ILE A 15 38.90 -26.87 -25.50
CA ILE A 15 38.37 -27.58 -26.67
C ILE A 15 39.32 -28.73 -26.99
N GLY A 16 39.13 -29.88 -26.36
CA GLY A 16 40.08 -30.98 -26.52
C GLY A 16 39.67 -32.31 -25.91
N SER A 17 38.44 -32.78 -26.13
CA SER A 17 38.11 -34.20 -25.95
C SER A 17 36.70 -34.52 -26.44
N LEU A 18 36.52 -34.63 -27.75
CA LEU A 18 35.40 -35.40 -28.32
C LEU A 18 35.70 -35.80 -29.77
N LEU A 19 35.57 -37.12 -30.00
CA LEU A 19 35.28 -37.82 -31.25
C LEU A 19 36.48 -38.25 -32.13
N LEU A 20 36.69 -39.57 -32.16
CA LEU A 20 37.12 -40.31 -33.36
C LEU A 20 36.27 -41.58 -33.53
N THR A 21 35.48 -41.56 -34.60
CA THR A 21 34.69 -42.60 -35.27
C THR A 21 35.62 -43.58 -36.03
N ALA A 22 35.46 -44.91 -35.94
CA ALA A 22 34.58 -45.84 -36.68
C ALA A 22 35.23 -46.59 -37.88
N CYS A 23 34.87 -47.89 -38.01
CA CYS A 23 34.99 -48.85 -39.14
C CYS A 23 36.35 -49.60 -39.35
N GLY A 24 36.46 -50.93 -39.59
CA GLY A 24 35.51 -52.07 -39.68
C GLY A 24 36.20 -53.43 -40.05
N THR A 25 35.56 -54.56 -39.64
CA THR A 25 35.46 -55.98 -40.15
C THR A 25 36.71 -56.87 -40.46
N PRO A 26 36.66 -58.25 -40.47
CA PRO A 26 35.57 -59.21 -40.19
C PRO A 26 35.87 -60.40 -39.23
N ALA A 27 34.86 -61.25 -39.01
CA ALA A 27 34.73 -62.33 -38.01
C ALA A 27 35.22 -63.73 -38.42
N THR A 28 35.62 -64.61 -37.47
CA THR A 28 35.12 -66.01 -37.33
C THR A 28 35.48 -66.70 -35.98
N ALA A 29 34.43 -67.15 -35.26
CA ALA A 29 34.19 -68.40 -34.49
C ALA A 29 35.12 -69.02 -33.39
N THR A 30 34.54 -69.06 -32.15
CA THR A 30 34.37 -70.19 -31.17
C THR A 30 35.61 -70.69 -30.37
N PRO A 31 35.57 -71.03 -29.05
CA PRO A 31 34.50 -71.72 -28.31
C PRO A 31 34.12 -71.23 -26.88
N ALA A 32 33.00 -71.78 -26.43
CA ALA A 32 32.30 -71.52 -25.17
C ALA A 32 33.09 -71.94 -23.91
N ALA A 33 32.89 -71.20 -22.81
CA ALA A 33 33.19 -71.64 -21.45
C ALA A 33 32.30 -70.93 -20.41
N THR A 34 31.57 -71.77 -19.67
CA THR A 34 31.22 -71.73 -18.22
C THR A 34 30.44 -70.53 -17.66
N GLU A 35 29.21 -70.82 -17.19
CA GLU A 35 28.38 -69.90 -16.40
C GLU A 35 29.01 -69.58 -15.01
N PRO A 36 29.00 -68.30 -14.58
CA PRO A 36 29.33 -67.90 -13.23
C PRO A 36 28.16 -68.14 -12.25
N PRO A 37 28.42 -68.23 -10.93
CA PRO A 37 27.39 -68.54 -9.95
C PRO A 37 26.40 -67.38 -9.77
N ALA A 38 25.15 -67.72 -9.49
CA ALA A 38 24.06 -66.79 -9.24
C ALA A 38 24.38 -65.85 -8.07
N ALA A 39 24.22 -64.54 -8.29
CA ALA A 39 24.36 -63.52 -7.27
C ALA A 39 23.18 -63.57 -6.30
N THR A 40 23.48 -63.60 -5.00
CA THR A 40 22.50 -63.48 -3.91
C THR A 40 21.92 -62.05 -3.90
N GLU A 41 20.59 -61.93 -4.01
CA GLU A 41 19.89 -60.64 -3.90
C GLU A 41 20.05 -60.04 -2.51
N ALA A 42 20.38 -58.75 -2.46
CA ALA A 42 20.41 -57.97 -1.23
C ALA A 42 18.97 -57.77 -0.71
N PRO A 43 18.75 -57.76 0.62
CA PRO A 43 17.42 -57.57 1.18
C PRO A 43 16.90 -56.17 0.85
N VAL A 44 15.64 -56.11 0.41
CA VAL A 44 14.90 -54.89 0.09
C VAL A 44 14.85 -54.00 1.33
N ALA A 45 15.30 -52.75 1.21
CA ALA A 45 15.21 -51.76 2.28
C ALA A 45 13.73 -51.47 2.57
N THR A 46 13.31 -51.70 3.82
CA THR A 46 11.99 -51.32 4.32
C THR A 46 11.80 -49.80 4.19
N GLU A 47 10.78 -49.36 3.48
CA GLU A 47 10.40 -47.94 3.39
C GLU A 47 10.14 -47.38 4.80
N ALA A 48 10.77 -46.23 5.11
CA ALA A 48 10.47 -45.51 6.33
C ALA A 48 9.01 -45.06 6.32
N PRO A 49 8.28 -45.16 7.46
CA PRO A 49 6.89 -44.71 7.51
C PRO A 49 6.83 -43.22 7.15
N VAL A 50 5.94 -42.87 6.21
CA VAL A 50 5.62 -41.48 5.87
C VAL A 50 5.15 -40.80 7.15
N ALA A 51 5.88 -39.76 7.58
CA ALA A 51 5.46 -38.97 8.74
C ALA A 51 4.06 -38.40 8.46
N THR A 52 3.08 -38.79 9.28
CA THR A 52 1.75 -38.20 9.24
C THR A 52 1.89 -36.70 9.48
N ALA A 53 1.54 -35.89 8.49
CA ALA A 53 1.55 -34.43 8.63
C ALA A 53 0.69 -34.05 9.84
N VAL A 54 1.29 -33.34 10.80
CA VAL A 54 0.54 -32.71 11.89
C VAL A 54 -0.40 -31.71 11.20
N PRO A 55 -1.73 -31.78 11.42
CA PRO A 55 -2.64 -30.81 10.82
C PRO A 55 -2.25 -29.41 11.29
N GLU A 56 -2.08 -28.49 10.34
CA GLU A 56 -1.82 -27.09 10.67
C GLU A 56 -2.95 -26.54 11.55
N PRO A 57 -2.63 -25.67 12.53
CA PRO A 57 -3.67 -25.05 13.35
C PRO A 57 -4.64 -24.27 12.44
N ALA A 58 -5.92 -24.26 12.81
CA ALA A 58 -6.94 -23.57 12.03
C ALA A 58 -6.68 -22.05 12.03
N VAL A 59 -6.92 -21.39 10.89
CA VAL A 59 -6.83 -19.93 10.76
C VAL A 59 -7.73 -19.25 11.80
N GLY A 60 -7.18 -18.24 12.48
CA GLY A 60 -7.84 -17.52 13.56
C GLY A 60 -7.77 -18.25 14.91
N SER A 61 -7.02 -19.34 15.04
CA SER A 61 -6.72 -19.94 16.35
C SER A 61 -5.58 -19.20 17.06
N ALA A 62 -5.36 -19.46 18.34
CA ALA A 62 -4.26 -18.85 19.10
C ALA A 62 -2.87 -19.20 18.52
N ASP A 63 -2.72 -20.39 17.95
CA ASP A 63 -1.46 -20.88 17.35
C ASP A 63 -1.34 -20.52 15.85
N HIS A 64 -2.38 -19.91 15.26
CA HIS A 64 -2.42 -19.44 13.87
C HIS A 64 -3.36 -18.22 13.76
N PRO A 65 -2.93 -17.06 14.29
CA PRO A 65 -3.74 -15.85 14.29
C PRO A 65 -3.92 -15.29 12.88
N ILE A 66 -5.02 -14.58 12.65
CA ILE A 66 -5.24 -13.82 11.42
C ILE A 66 -4.39 -12.55 11.47
N LYS A 67 -3.54 -12.36 10.48
CA LYS A 67 -2.69 -11.17 10.33
C LYS A 67 -3.52 -10.02 9.79
N VAL A 68 -3.54 -8.91 10.52
CA VAL A 68 -4.24 -7.67 10.17
C VAL A 68 -3.19 -6.63 9.79
N LEU A 69 -3.02 -6.42 8.49
CA LEU A 69 -1.95 -5.60 7.95
C LEU A 69 -2.44 -4.18 7.65
N PHE A 70 -1.66 -3.19 8.06
CA PHE A 70 -1.89 -1.78 7.74
C PHE A 70 -0.68 -1.18 7.03
N VAL A 71 -0.92 -0.40 5.97
CA VAL A 71 0.17 0.34 5.33
C VAL A 71 0.69 1.48 6.22
N PRO A 72 2.00 1.82 6.16
CA PRO A 72 2.59 2.88 6.97
C PRO A 72 2.28 4.27 6.42
N SER A 73 0.99 4.66 6.38
CA SER A 73 0.55 5.96 5.84
C SER A 73 0.63 7.11 6.86
N VAL A 74 0.51 6.77 8.15
CA VAL A 74 0.62 7.66 9.31
C VAL A 74 1.51 6.99 10.37
N ASP A 75 1.58 7.56 11.58
CA ASP A 75 2.43 7.04 12.67
C ASP A 75 2.09 5.58 13.03
N ALA A 76 3.10 4.70 12.99
CA ALA A 76 2.91 3.26 13.18
C ALA A 76 2.40 2.88 14.59
N ASN A 77 2.73 3.66 15.62
CA ASN A 77 2.22 3.40 16.97
C ASN A 77 0.74 3.75 17.07
N VAL A 78 0.29 4.82 16.41
CA VAL A 78 -1.14 5.13 16.30
C VAL A 78 -1.89 4.02 15.58
N ILE A 79 -1.35 3.52 14.47
CA ILE A 79 -1.93 2.40 13.70
C ILE A 79 -2.02 1.14 14.57
N THR A 80 -0.95 0.78 15.27
CA THR A 80 -0.89 -0.47 16.05
C THR A 80 -1.87 -0.43 17.22
N THR A 81 -1.84 0.64 18.02
CA THR A 81 -2.73 0.79 19.19
C THR A 81 -4.20 0.90 18.79
N GLY A 82 -4.52 1.66 17.73
CA GLY A 82 -5.88 1.72 17.18
C GLY A 82 -6.32 0.40 16.56
N GLY A 83 -5.42 -0.30 15.85
CA GLY A 83 -5.67 -1.61 15.27
C GLY A 83 -5.97 -2.67 16.34
N GLU A 84 -5.29 -2.63 17.48
CA GLU A 84 -5.54 -3.53 18.62
C GLU A 84 -6.96 -3.36 19.19
N VAL A 85 -7.52 -2.14 19.20
CA VAL A 85 -8.92 -1.90 19.60
C VAL A 85 -9.89 -2.65 18.68
N MET A 86 -9.66 -2.59 17.36
CA MET A 86 -10.46 -3.33 16.39
C MET A 86 -10.23 -4.83 16.52
N ALA A 87 -8.99 -5.29 16.61
CA ALA A 87 -8.65 -6.71 16.77
C ALA A 87 -9.34 -7.31 18.00
N LYS A 88 -9.39 -6.57 19.11
CA LYS A 88 -10.14 -6.97 20.32
C LYS A 88 -11.65 -7.05 20.07
N ALA A 89 -12.24 -6.07 19.40
CA ALA A 89 -13.67 -6.09 19.07
C ALA A 89 -14.04 -7.26 18.14
N LEU A 90 -13.19 -7.54 17.13
CA LEU A 90 -13.36 -8.67 16.23
C LEU A 90 -13.17 -10.01 16.96
N ASN A 91 -12.21 -10.12 17.87
CA ASN A 91 -12.02 -11.29 18.72
C ASN A 91 -13.26 -11.57 19.58
N GLU A 92 -13.80 -10.55 20.26
CA GLU A 92 -15.01 -10.69 21.07
C GLU A 92 -16.23 -11.12 20.25
N ALA A 93 -16.36 -10.64 19.02
CA ALA A 93 -17.48 -10.95 18.13
C ALA A 93 -17.36 -12.34 17.46
N THR A 94 -16.15 -12.78 17.14
CA THR A 94 -15.93 -13.97 16.28
C THR A 94 -15.30 -15.16 16.99
N GLY A 95 -14.59 -14.91 18.10
CA GLY A 95 -13.74 -15.89 18.79
C GLY A 95 -12.39 -16.14 18.12
N TYR A 96 -12.06 -15.46 17.02
CA TYR A 96 -10.77 -15.61 16.34
C TYR A 96 -9.67 -14.73 16.95
N THR A 97 -8.43 -15.21 16.92
CA THR A 97 -7.24 -14.43 17.29
C THR A 97 -6.76 -13.61 16.10
N PHE A 98 -6.43 -12.35 16.36
CA PHE A 98 -5.92 -11.40 15.37
C PHE A 98 -4.58 -10.84 15.83
N GLU A 99 -3.65 -10.68 14.90
CA GLU A 99 -2.35 -10.06 15.12
C GLU A 99 -2.23 -8.83 14.22
N VAL A 100 -2.09 -7.65 14.82
CA VAL A 100 -1.96 -6.39 14.08
C VAL A 100 -0.50 -6.15 13.74
N SER A 101 -0.21 -5.83 12.49
CA SER A 101 1.13 -5.44 12.07
C SER A 101 1.11 -4.29 11.06
N VAL A 102 2.19 -3.51 11.09
CA VAL A 102 2.44 -2.42 10.14
C VAL A 102 3.74 -2.75 9.41
N PRO A 103 3.67 -3.30 8.19
CA PRO A 103 4.85 -3.54 7.38
C PRO A 103 5.61 -2.24 7.11
N THR A 104 6.91 -2.36 6.82
CA THR A 104 7.82 -1.21 6.67
C THR A 104 7.58 -0.40 5.40
N SER A 105 6.81 -0.91 4.45
CA SER A 105 6.43 -0.23 3.21
C SER A 105 5.10 -0.78 2.68
N TYR A 106 4.53 -0.08 1.70
CA TYR A 106 3.31 -0.52 1.02
C TYR A 106 3.57 -1.80 0.21
N ALA A 107 4.76 -1.92 -0.40
CA ALA A 107 5.19 -3.13 -1.10
C ALA A 107 5.25 -4.34 -0.15
N ALA A 108 5.85 -4.16 1.04
CA ALA A 108 5.95 -5.23 2.04
C ALA A 108 4.57 -5.72 2.52
N THR A 109 3.56 -4.84 2.56
CA THR A 109 2.18 -5.26 2.83
C THR A 109 1.64 -6.20 1.74
N ILE A 110 1.86 -5.87 0.47
CA ILE A 110 1.41 -6.69 -0.67
C ILE A 110 2.15 -8.04 -0.67
N GLU A 111 3.47 -8.01 -0.45
CA GLU A 111 4.30 -9.21 -0.37
C GLU A 111 3.83 -10.15 0.74
N GLU A 112 3.52 -9.62 1.92
CA GLU A 112 3.00 -10.43 3.04
C GLU A 112 1.63 -11.05 2.71
N MET A 113 0.72 -10.31 2.07
CA MET A 113 -0.57 -10.86 1.64
C MET A 113 -0.40 -11.99 0.62
N CYS A 114 0.53 -11.86 -0.32
CA CYS A 114 0.80 -12.90 -1.31
C CYS A 114 1.56 -14.09 -0.72
N ALA A 115 2.41 -13.88 0.28
CA ALA A 115 3.17 -14.93 0.97
C ALA A 115 2.32 -15.71 1.98
N SER A 116 1.29 -15.07 2.54
CA SER A 116 0.39 -15.61 3.57
C SER A 116 -1.07 -15.54 3.09
N PRO A 117 -1.45 -16.31 2.05
CA PRO A 117 -2.69 -16.11 1.31
C PRO A 117 -3.97 -16.55 2.05
N ALA A 118 -3.83 -17.36 3.11
CA ALA A 118 -4.96 -17.98 3.81
C ALA A 118 -5.33 -17.27 5.13
N ASP A 119 -4.45 -16.43 5.67
CA ASP A 119 -4.54 -15.88 7.02
C ASP A 119 -4.30 -14.37 7.08
N THR A 120 -4.21 -13.68 5.94
CA THR A 120 -4.05 -12.22 5.89
C THR A 120 -5.34 -11.49 5.52
N MET A 121 -5.58 -10.39 6.25
CA MET A 121 -6.44 -9.30 5.81
C MET A 121 -5.66 -7.98 5.88
N ALA A 122 -5.94 -7.05 4.99
CA ALA A 122 -5.19 -5.80 4.92
C ALA A 122 -6.06 -4.59 4.59
N PHE A 123 -5.61 -3.45 5.09
CA PHE A 123 -6.15 -2.13 4.80
C PHE A 123 -5.18 -1.42 3.88
N ILE A 124 -5.46 -1.48 2.58
CA ILE A 124 -4.54 -1.05 1.53
C ILE A 124 -5.22 -0.03 0.61
N PRO A 125 -4.50 0.98 0.10
CA PRO A 125 -5.08 1.95 -0.81
C PRO A 125 -5.37 1.31 -2.17
N GLY A 126 -6.11 2.03 -3.02
CA GLY A 126 -6.51 1.53 -4.34
C GLY A 126 -5.37 0.98 -5.20
N LEU A 127 -4.19 1.63 -5.21
CA LEU A 127 -3.00 1.13 -5.92
C LEU A 127 -2.53 -0.22 -5.37
N GLY A 128 -2.42 -0.32 -4.04
CA GLY A 128 -1.99 -1.55 -3.39
C GLY A 128 -2.92 -2.71 -3.70
N TYR A 129 -4.23 -2.48 -3.66
CA TYR A 129 -5.22 -3.48 -4.05
C TYR A 129 -5.15 -3.85 -5.54
N ALA A 130 -5.05 -2.87 -6.43
CA ALA A 130 -4.96 -3.12 -7.87
C ALA A 130 -3.73 -4.01 -8.22
N LEU A 131 -2.59 -3.77 -7.57
CA LEU A 131 -1.40 -4.59 -7.73
C LEU A 131 -1.54 -5.97 -7.09
N ALA A 132 -2.03 -6.05 -5.85
CA ALA A 132 -2.15 -7.33 -5.13
C ALA A 132 -3.16 -8.28 -5.79
N SER A 133 -4.29 -7.75 -6.26
CA SER A 133 -5.30 -8.52 -7.00
C SER A 133 -4.74 -9.08 -8.32
N GLN A 134 -3.98 -8.28 -9.07
CA GLN A 134 -3.32 -8.74 -10.31
C GLN A 134 -2.20 -9.75 -10.05
N LEU A 135 -1.44 -9.57 -8.97
CA LEU A 135 -0.26 -10.37 -8.69
C LEU A 135 -0.59 -11.74 -8.12
N CYS A 136 -1.46 -11.79 -7.11
CA CYS A 136 -1.74 -13.03 -6.36
C CYS A 136 -3.22 -13.28 -6.11
N GLY A 137 -4.13 -12.43 -6.59
CA GLY A 137 -5.58 -12.65 -6.47
C GLY A 137 -6.19 -12.18 -5.15
N VAL A 138 -5.55 -11.24 -4.44
CA VAL A 138 -6.15 -10.57 -3.29
C VAL A 138 -7.54 -10.03 -3.65
N ASP A 139 -8.51 -10.29 -2.78
CA ASP A 139 -9.91 -10.00 -3.04
C ASP A 139 -10.47 -8.94 -2.07
N VAL A 140 -11.28 -8.02 -2.59
CA VAL A 140 -11.80 -6.89 -1.81
C VAL A 140 -13.13 -7.24 -1.16
N ALA A 141 -13.33 -6.77 0.07
CA ALA A 141 -14.62 -6.87 0.77
C ALA A 141 -15.27 -5.49 0.94
N PHE A 142 -14.51 -4.53 1.46
CA PHE A 142 -15.02 -3.19 1.77
C PHE A 142 -14.13 -2.09 1.24
N LYS A 143 -14.69 -0.89 1.21
CA LYS A 143 -13.99 0.38 1.03
C LYS A 143 -14.35 1.33 2.16
N ALA A 144 -13.43 2.24 2.46
CA ALA A 144 -13.67 3.29 3.43
C ALA A 144 -14.81 4.23 3.01
N VAL A 145 -15.50 4.78 4.00
CA VAL A 145 -16.34 5.98 3.87
C VAL A 145 -15.72 7.06 4.75
N ARG A 146 -15.46 8.24 4.17
CA ARG A 146 -14.82 9.36 4.87
C ARG A 146 -15.78 10.54 4.93
N TYR A 147 -16.39 10.79 6.08
CA TYR A 147 -17.36 11.88 6.28
C TYR A 147 -18.50 11.89 5.24
N GLY A 148 -19.00 10.71 4.89
CA GLY A 148 -20.04 10.54 3.87
C GLY A 148 -19.54 10.54 2.42
N TYR A 149 -18.24 10.62 2.20
CA TYR A 149 -17.63 10.53 0.87
C TYR A 149 -17.23 9.09 0.53
N PRO A 150 -17.63 8.58 -0.65
CA PRO A 150 -17.20 7.28 -1.16
C PRO A 150 -15.84 7.34 -1.88
N VAL A 151 -15.22 8.52 -1.91
CA VAL A 151 -13.96 8.84 -2.58
C VAL A 151 -13.12 9.75 -1.69
N TYR A 152 -11.86 9.90 -2.06
CA TYR A 152 -10.96 10.93 -1.54
C TYR A 152 -10.14 11.52 -2.70
N TRP A 153 -9.18 12.38 -2.40
CA TRP A 153 -8.33 13.01 -3.41
C TRP A 153 -6.87 13.04 -2.99
N ALA A 154 -5.97 13.24 -3.94
CA ALA A 154 -4.66 13.78 -3.67
C ALA A 154 -4.75 15.31 -3.57
N GLU A 155 -4.04 15.92 -2.63
CA GLU A 155 -3.74 17.36 -2.64
C GLU A 155 -2.28 17.60 -2.95
N PHE A 156 -2.03 18.70 -3.65
CA PHE A 156 -0.72 19.27 -3.90
C PHE A 156 -0.56 20.45 -2.94
N ILE A 157 0.41 20.37 -2.04
CA ILE A 157 0.65 21.38 -1.01
C ILE A 157 1.96 22.12 -1.28
N VAL A 158 1.96 23.42 -0.99
CA VAL A 158 3.11 24.32 -1.13
C VAL A 158 3.22 25.23 0.07
N ALA A 159 4.39 25.84 0.27
CA ALA A 159 4.52 26.93 1.23
C ALA A 159 3.54 28.06 0.88
N ARG A 160 2.86 28.61 1.89
CA ARG A 160 1.77 29.59 1.70
C ARG A 160 2.27 30.87 1.04
N ASP A 161 3.51 31.27 1.34
CA ASP A 161 4.20 32.43 0.78
C ASP A 161 4.99 32.14 -0.51
N SER A 162 4.91 30.91 -1.05
CA SER A 162 5.56 30.55 -2.32
C SER A 162 4.96 31.29 -3.51
N ASP A 163 5.79 31.45 -4.55
CA ASP A 163 5.41 32.01 -5.84
C ASP A 163 4.65 31.01 -6.74
N ILE A 164 4.54 29.74 -6.34
CA ILE A 164 3.87 28.65 -7.07
C ILE A 164 2.35 28.85 -7.04
N GLN A 165 1.71 29.19 -8.15
CA GLN A 165 0.26 29.47 -8.19
C GLN A 165 -0.55 28.41 -8.94
N THR A 166 0.10 27.61 -9.79
CA THR A 166 -0.54 26.61 -10.64
C THR A 166 0.24 25.30 -10.63
N LEU A 167 -0.40 24.20 -11.06
CA LEU A 167 0.30 22.92 -11.26
C LEU A 167 1.47 23.05 -12.24
N ALA A 168 1.38 23.92 -13.25
CA ALA A 168 2.46 24.14 -14.20
C ALA A 168 3.73 24.72 -13.54
N ASP A 169 3.58 25.49 -12.46
CA ASP A 169 4.69 26.09 -11.72
C ASP A 169 5.49 25.05 -10.91
N LEU A 170 4.99 23.82 -10.79
CA LEU A 170 5.70 22.70 -10.17
C LEU A 170 6.84 22.16 -11.06
N ASN A 171 6.86 22.52 -12.35
CA ASN A 171 7.89 22.06 -13.26
C ASN A 171 9.29 22.57 -12.84
N GLY A 172 10.23 21.64 -12.66
CA GLY A 172 11.58 21.93 -12.17
C GLY A 172 11.66 22.21 -10.68
N LYS A 173 10.59 22.00 -9.91
CA LYS A 173 10.58 22.12 -8.44
C LYS A 173 10.88 20.79 -7.77
N LYS A 174 11.31 20.85 -6.51
CA LYS A 174 11.61 19.69 -5.66
C LYS A 174 10.32 19.11 -5.08
N TRP A 175 10.03 17.85 -5.38
CA TRP A 175 8.81 17.14 -5.02
C TRP A 175 9.03 16.24 -3.79
N GLY A 176 8.25 16.44 -2.73
CA GLY A 176 8.14 15.51 -1.61
C GLY A 176 6.92 14.57 -1.72
N TYR A 177 7.13 13.28 -1.53
CA TYR A 177 6.06 12.29 -1.43
C TYR A 177 6.35 11.26 -0.35
N GLY A 178 5.31 10.60 0.18
CA GLY A 178 5.46 9.67 1.30
C GLY A 178 6.12 8.34 0.90
N ASP A 179 5.50 7.62 -0.03
CA ASP A 179 5.90 6.30 -0.48
C ASP A 179 5.44 6.10 -1.93
N VAL A 180 6.22 5.38 -2.74
CA VAL A 180 5.93 5.09 -4.15
C VAL A 180 4.66 4.25 -4.35
N GLY A 181 4.29 3.44 -3.35
CA GLY A 181 3.05 2.66 -3.30
C GLY A 181 1.82 3.48 -2.87
N SER A 182 2.01 4.77 -2.56
CA SER A 182 0.91 5.66 -2.21
C SER A 182 0.10 6.06 -3.45
N THR A 183 -1.22 5.86 -3.39
CA THR A 183 -2.14 6.26 -4.46
C THR A 183 -2.20 7.78 -4.60
N SER A 184 -2.51 8.50 -3.51
CA SER A 184 -2.57 9.96 -3.49
C SER A 184 -1.21 10.64 -3.36
N GLY A 185 -0.29 10.01 -2.64
CA GLY A 185 1.03 10.58 -2.40
C GLY A 185 1.95 10.50 -3.61
N TYR A 186 1.77 9.52 -4.51
CA TYR A 186 2.73 9.28 -5.59
C TYR A 186 2.08 9.03 -6.96
N MET A 187 1.32 7.94 -7.13
CA MET A 187 0.87 7.52 -8.46
C MET A 187 -0.06 8.54 -9.13
N VAL A 188 -1.09 9.03 -8.44
CA VAL A 188 -2.02 10.01 -9.03
C VAL A 188 -1.29 11.31 -9.41
N PRO A 189 -0.46 11.90 -8.53
CA PRO A 189 0.44 12.99 -8.92
C PRO A 189 1.32 12.69 -10.14
N LEU A 190 1.95 11.51 -10.18
CA LEU A 190 2.85 11.11 -11.27
C LEU A 190 2.12 11.05 -12.62
N VAL A 191 0.90 10.50 -12.65
CA VAL A 191 0.03 10.52 -13.85
C VAL A 191 -0.27 11.95 -14.27
N MET A 192 -0.68 12.80 -13.32
CA MET A 192 -1.00 14.19 -13.60
C MET A 192 0.21 14.97 -14.13
N PHE A 193 1.41 14.71 -13.60
CA PHE A 193 2.64 15.33 -14.10
C PHE A 193 2.96 14.89 -15.52
N LYS A 194 2.84 13.59 -15.81
CA LYS A 194 3.05 13.05 -17.16
C LYS A 194 2.08 13.66 -18.18
N ASP A 195 0.80 13.74 -17.82
CA ASP A 195 -0.24 14.29 -18.70
C ASP A 195 -0.06 15.79 -18.97
N GLN A 196 0.47 16.54 -17.99
CA GLN A 196 0.69 17.99 -18.08
C GLN A 196 2.11 18.37 -18.51
N GLY A 197 3.00 17.39 -18.73
CA GLY A 197 4.40 17.65 -19.08
C GLY A 197 5.22 18.30 -17.96
N ILE A 198 4.84 18.07 -16.70
CA ILE A 198 5.55 18.55 -15.51
C ILE A 198 6.66 17.55 -15.19
N THR A 199 7.88 18.05 -14.97
CA THR A 199 9.02 17.22 -14.53
C THR A 199 9.64 17.86 -13.30
N PRO A 200 9.50 17.26 -12.10
CA PRO A 200 10.22 17.69 -10.91
C PRO A 200 11.73 17.70 -11.12
N SER A 201 12.45 18.61 -10.47
CA SER A 201 13.92 18.63 -10.52
C SER A 201 14.56 17.57 -9.62
N GLU A 202 13.89 17.26 -8.52
CA GLU A 202 14.30 16.26 -7.54
C GLU A 202 13.05 15.61 -6.93
N GLU A 203 13.13 14.31 -6.69
CA GLU A 203 12.11 13.47 -6.06
C GLU A 203 12.60 13.05 -4.67
N VAL A 204 11.84 13.37 -3.62
CA VAL A 204 12.19 13.06 -2.23
C VAL A 204 11.10 12.20 -1.60
N GLN A 205 11.45 10.96 -1.30
CA GLN A 205 10.63 10.10 -0.46
C GLN A 205 10.82 10.47 1.01
N THR A 206 9.76 10.97 1.63
CA THR A 206 9.76 11.53 3.00
C THR A 206 9.39 10.49 4.07
N GLY A 207 8.76 9.38 3.67
CA GLY A 207 8.38 8.27 4.54
C GLY A 207 6.92 8.25 5.00
N GLY A 208 6.09 9.25 4.63
CA GLY A 208 4.67 9.25 4.97
C GLY A 208 3.99 10.60 4.74
N HIS A 209 2.67 10.68 4.96
CA HIS A 209 1.95 11.94 4.76
C HIS A 209 2.39 13.03 5.75
N ASN A 210 2.58 12.66 7.03
CA ASN A 210 3.03 13.59 8.06
C ASN A 210 4.41 14.18 7.73
N GLN A 211 5.34 13.32 7.29
CA GLN A 211 6.69 13.71 6.90
C GLN A 211 6.69 14.58 5.64
N THR A 212 5.82 14.32 4.65
CA THR A 212 5.66 15.19 3.48
C THR A 212 5.15 16.58 3.86
N VAL A 213 4.13 16.69 4.71
CA VAL A 213 3.66 18.00 5.18
C VAL A 213 4.77 18.73 5.93
N THR A 214 5.51 18.02 6.78
CA THR A 214 6.63 18.57 7.56
C THR A 214 7.74 19.08 6.64
N ALA A 215 8.09 18.34 5.59
CA ALA A 215 9.11 18.73 4.63
C ALA A 215 8.74 20.01 3.87
N VAL A 216 7.46 20.16 3.47
CA VAL A 216 6.97 21.41 2.85
C VAL A 216 6.97 22.55 3.86
N TYR A 217 6.49 22.30 5.08
CA TYR A 217 6.46 23.28 6.16
C TYR A 217 7.87 23.81 6.52
N ASN A 218 8.89 22.95 6.49
CA ASN A 218 10.29 23.30 6.75
C ASN A 218 11.02 23.88 5.52
N GLY A 219 10.41 23.86 4.34
CA GLY A 219 11.06 24.26 3.07
C GLY A 219 12.16 23.30 2.61
N GLU A 220 12.10 22.02 3.01
CA GLU A 220 13.02 20.96 2.57
C GLU A 220 12.71 20.50 1.14
N VAL A 221 11.44 20.64 0.74
CA VAL A 221 10.92 20.44 -0.61
C VAL A 221 10.09 21.66 -1.00
N ASP A 222 9.99 21.96 -2.31
CA ASP A 222 9.23 23.10 -2.81
C ASP A 222 7.71 22.85 -2.73
N PHE A 223 7.31 21.59 -2.92
CA PHE A 223 5.94 21.14 -2.85
C PHE A 223 5.85 19.68 -2.43
N GLY A 224 4.68 19.26 -1.96
CA GLY A 224 4.43 17.88 -1.55
C GLY A 224 3.05 17.38 -1.99
N THR A 225 2.88 16.06 -2.01
CA THR A 225 1.61 15.41 -2.36
C THR A 225 1.16 14.45 -1.28
N VAL A 226 -0.08 14.63 -0.84
CA VAL A 226 -0.66 13.92 0.31
C VAL A 226 -2.17 13.69 0.09
N PHE A 227 -2.86 13.07 1.05
CA PHE A 227 -4.31 12.88 0.93
C PHE A 227 -5.09 14.14 1.28
N TYR A 228 -6.23 14.32 0.63
CA TYR A 228 -7.20 15.36 0.92
C TYR A 228 -8.53 14.75 1.37
N SER A 229 -9.11 15.33 2.42
CA SER A 229 -10.50 15.12 2.81
C SER A 229 -11.15 16.48 3.01
N VAL A 230 -12.41 16.62 2.57
CA VAL A 230 -13.14 17.89 2.61
C VAL A 230 -13.29 18.38 4.06
N PRO A 231 -12.89 19.61 4.39
CA PRO A 231 -13.00 20.13 5.76
C PRO A 231 -14.47 20.25 6.19
N LEU A 232 -14.70 20.23 7.51
CA LEU A 232 -16.03 20.50 8.08
C LEU A 232 -16.13 21.96 8.46
N ASN A 233 -17.29 22.56 8.22
CA ASN A 233 -17.64 23.89 8.68
C ASN A 233 -17.96 23.89 10.20
N PRO A 234 -18.19 25.05 10.83
CA PRO A 234 -18.51 25.14 12.26
C PRO A 234 -19.77 24.39 12.68
N GLU A 235 -20.69 24.09 11.76
CA GLU A 235 -21.87 23.26 11.99
C GLU A 235 -21.59 21.75 11.81
N GLY A 236 -20.35 21.36 11.54
CA GLY A 236 -19.95 19.97 11.34
C GLY A 236 -20.31 19.39 9.96
N LYS A 237 -20.68 20.22 8.98
CA LYS A 237 -20.99 19.81 7.60
C LYS A 237 -19.79 20.01 6.70
N SER A 238 -19.58 19.11 5.75
CA SER A 238 -18.52 19.27 4.76
C SER A 238 -18.67 20.55 3.94
N ALA A 239 -17.55 21.19 3.59
CA ALA A 239 -17.49 22.44 2.83
C ALA A 239 -18.23 22.38 1.49
N PHE A 240 -18.20 21.21 0.85
CA PHE A 240 -19.04 20.86 -0.29
C PHE A 240 -19.65 19.48 -0.10
N SER A 241 -20.35 18.97 -1.11
CA SER A 241 -20.85 17.58 -1.18
C SER A 241 -20.25 16.88 -2.40
N TYR A 242 -20.18 15.54 -2.37
CA TYR A 242 -19.74 14.77 -3.55
C TYR A 242 -20.65 15.00 -4.76
N ALA A 243 -21.95 15.18 -4.53
CA ALA A 243 -22.90 15.49 -5.61
C ALA A 243 -22.60 16.83 -6.27
N ASP A 244 -22.22 17.85 -5.48
CA ASP A 244 -21.83 19.15 -6.02
C ASP A 244 -20.49 19.10 -6.75
N TYR A 245 -19.54 18.29 -6.27
CA TYR A 245 -18.27 18.02 -6.96
C TYR A 245 -18.51 17.41 -8.34
N VAL A 246 -19.32 16.33 -8.42
CA VAL A 246 -19.67 15.67 -9.69
C VAL A 246 -20.46 16.60 -10.61
N ALA A 247 -21.29 17.49 -10.05
CA ALA A 247 -22.05 18.48 -10.82
C ALA A 247 -21.20 19.68 -11.30
N GLY A 248 -19.89 19.72 -11.00
CA GLY A 248 -18.99 20.80 -11.40
C GLY A 248 -19.28 22.13 -10.72
N LYS A 249 -19.87 22.10 -9.52
CA LYS A 249 -20.19 23.30 -8.73
C LYS A 249 -19.13 23.67 -7.71
N VAL A 250 -18.16 22.79 -7.49
CA VAL A 250 -17.04 23.02 -6.56
C VAL A 250 -15.94 23.76 -7.30
N THR A 251 -15.47 24.85 -6.71
CA THR A 251 -14.39 25.70 -7.22
C THR A 251 -13.14 25.57 -6.34
N ASP A 252 -11.98 25.95 -6.86
CA ASP A 252 -10.69 25.74 -6.17
C ASP A 252 -10.61 26.42 -4.80
N ASP A 253 -11.30 27.55 -4.61
CA ASP A 253 -11.39 28.26 -3.33
C ASP A 253 -12.17 27.50 -2.26
N MET A 254 -12.95 26.49 -2.64
CA MET A 254 -13.71 25.64 -1.72
C MET A 254 -12.89 24.47 -1.18
N PHE A 255 -11.69 24.22 -1.70
CA PHE A 255 -10.83 23.15 -1.19
C PHE A 255 -10.19 23.50 0.15
N GLU A 256 -9.94 24.78 0.39
CA GLU A 256 -9.36 25.32 1.63
C GLU A 256 -10.45 25.93 2.52
N VAL A 257 -10.17 26.07 3.82
CA VAL A 257 -11.01 26.87 4.72
C VAL A 257 -11.02 28.36 4.32
N PRO A 258 -12.06 29.14 4.70
CA PRO A 258 -12.12 30.56 4.35
C PRO A 258 -10.88 31.33 4.80
N ALA A 259 -10.32 32.15 3.92
CA ALA A 259 -9.01 32.78 4.12
C ALA A 259 -8.93 33.63 5.40
N GLU A 260 -10.04 34.25 5.80
CA GLU A 260 -10.17 35.03 7.03
C GLU A 260 -10.04 34.22 8.31
N THR A 261 -10.27 32.90 8.25
CA THR A 261 -10.17 31.98 9.41
C THR A 261 -8.76 31.45 9.61
N ILE A 262 -7.93 31.47 8.57
CA ILE A 262 -6.58 30.89 8.56
C ILE A 262 -5.68 31.44 9.68
N PRO A 263 -5.64 32.76 9.94
CA PRO A 263 -4.82 33.29 11.03
C PRO A 263 -5.14 32.70 12.41
N ASN A 264 -6.37 32.22 12.60
CA ASN A 264 -6.88 31.69 13.87
C ASN A 264 -6.81 30.15 13.94
N CYS A 265 -6.22 29.48 12.95
CA CYS A 265 -6.08 28.03 12.98
C CYS A 265 -5.19 27.60 14.16
N ALA A 266 -5.69 26.69 14.99
CA ALA A 266 -4.97 26.12 16.11
C ALA A 266 -5.54 24.74 16.50
N PRO A 267 -4.75 23.89 17.18
CA PRO A 267 -5.29 22.70 17.82
C PRO A 267 -6.40 23.05 18.82
N ASP A 268 -7.39 22.17 18.97
CA ASP A 268 -8.38 22.26 20.05
C ASP A 268 -7.75 22.04 21.43
N ALA A 269 -8.53 22.23 22.50
CA ALA A 269 -8.02 22.18 23.87
C ALA A 269 -7.38 20.82 24.21
N GLU A 270 -7.88 19.74 23.60
CA GLU A 270 -7.37 18.38 23.74
C GLU A 270 -6.22 18.04 22.78
N GLY A 271 -5.89 18.93 21.83
CA GLY A 271 -4.89 18.69 20.79
C GLY A 271 -5.29 17.61 19.77
N LYS A 272 -6.57 17.23 19.70
CA LYS A 272 -7.12 16.17 18.86
C LYS A 272 -7.61 16.65 17.50
N LYS A 273 -7.93 17.93 17.37
CA LYS A 273 -8.46 18.51 16.13
C LYS A 273 -7.68 19.77 15.79
N LEU A 274 -7.48 20.02 14.51
CA LEU A 274 -6.99 21.30 14.01
C LEU A 274 -8.20 22.13 13.55
N LEU A 275 -8.43 23.26 14.19
CA LEU A 275 -9.62 24.09 13.99
C LEU A 275 -9.24 25.50 13.53
N CYS A 276 -10.00 26.06 12.59
CA CYS A 276 -9.87 27.43 12.09
C CYS A 276 -11.22 28.15 12.26
N ASP A 277 -11.41 28.89 13.36
CA ASP A 277 -12.70 29.50 13.73
C ASP A 277 -13.89 28.51 13.67
N GLY A 278 -13.67 27.29 14.15
CA GLY A 278 -14.66 26.21 14.16
C GLY A 278 -14.66 25.33 12.91
N TRP A 279 -14.01 25.73 11.83
CA TRP A 279 -13.76 24.84 10.69
C TRP A 279 -12.77 23.75 11.10
N ARG A 280 -13.08 22.49 10.80
CA ARG A 280 -12.20 21.34 11.09
C ARG A 280 -11.44 20.91 9.85
N ILE A 281 -10.12 20.95 9.92
CA ILE A 281 -9.23 20.40 8.91
C ILE A 281 -9.22 18.87 9.00
N LEU A 282 -9.31 18.21 7.86
CA LEU A 282 -9.40 16.74 7.74
C LEU A 282 -8.39 16.15 6.75
N ASP A 283 -7.59 16.99 6.08
CA ASP A 283 -6.49 16.55 5.23
C ASP A 283 -5.21 16.28 6.04
N ALA A 284 -4.15 15.85 5.34
CA ALA A 284 -2.89 15.45 5.97
C ALA A 284 -2.24 16.53 6.82
N ARG A 285 -2.53 17.83 6.59
CA ARG A 285 -1.96 18.92 7.39
C ARG A 285 -2.41 18.86 8.84
N ALA A 286 -3.61 18.32 9.11
CA ALA A 286 -4.11 18.13 10.47
C ALA A 286 -3.28 17.11 11.28
N ASN A 287 -2.51 16.24 10.62
CA ASN A 287 -1.78 15.17 11.31
C ASN A 287 -0.56 15.68 12.09
N ILE A 288 0.01 16.83 11.69
CA ILE A 288 1.19 17.42 12.34
C ILE A 288 0.84 18.57 13.28
N ARG A 289 -0.44 18.72 13.64
CA ARG A 289 -0.94 19.85 14.43
C ARG A 289 -0.29 19.97 15.82
N ALA A 290 0.24 18.88 16.37
CA ALA A 290 0.91 18.89 17.67
C ALA A 290 2.33 19.47 17.55
N GLU A 291 3.04 19.12 16.48
CA GLU A 291 4.41 19.56 16.18
C GLU A 291 4.45 20.93 15.51
N ALA A 292 3.47 21.23 14.65
CA ALA A 292 3.33 22.44 13.85
C ALA A 292 1.88 22.98 13.96
N PRO A 293 1.52 23.61 15.10
CA PRO A 293 0.17 24.14 15.32
C PRO A 293 -0.23 25.25 14.35
N ASP A 294 0.73 25.88 13.68
CA ASP A 294 0.54 26.93 12.67
C ASP A 294 0.68 26.41 11.22
N VAL A 295 0.56 25.10 11.00
CA VAL A 295 0.74 24.48 9.68
C VAL A 295 -0.17 25.08 8.61
N ILE A 296 -1.42 25.42 8.91
CA ILE A 296 -2.36 25.99 7.91
C ILE A 296 -1.94 27.40 7.52
N GLN A 297 -1.31 28.15 8.43
CA GLN A 297 -0.76 29.47 8.18
C GLN A 297 0.49 29.41 7.30
N LYS A 298 1.21 28.28 7.28
CA LYS A 298 2.46 28.13 6.52
C LYS A 298 2.36 27.27 5.27
N VAL A 299 1.38 26.38 5.18
CA VAL A 299 1.20 25.43 4.07
C VAL A 299 -0.21 25.55 3.52
N ARG A 300 -0.32 25.70 2.20
CA ARG A 300 -1.61 25.84 1.50
C ARG A 300 -1.80 24.76 0.44
N ILE A 301 -3.06 24.48 0.14
CA ILE A 301 -3.44 23.67 -1.01
C ILE A 301 -3.22 24.49 -2.27
N LEU A 302 -2.53 23.91 -3.23
CA LEU A 302 -2.36 24.43 -4.59
C LEU A 302 -3.48 23.92 -5.50
N ALA A 303 -3.75 22.62 -5.43
CA ALA A 303 -4.76 21.93 -6.22
C ALA A 303 -5.11 20.58 -5.58
N ILE A 304 -6.20 19.96 -6.02
CA ILE A 304 -6.52 18.56 -5.75
C ILE A 304 -6.63 17.77 -7.06
N SER A 305 -6.49 16.45 -7.00
CA SER A 305 -6.66 15.55 -8.14
C SER A 305 -8.14 15.39 -8.54
N PRO A 306 -8.43 14.61 -9.59
CA PRO A 306 -9.73 13.94 -9.72
C PRO A 306 -10.00 12.98 -8.55
N ALA A 307 -11.27 12.61 -8.36
CA ALA A 307 -11.69 11.69 -7.30
C ALA A 307 -11.01 10.31 -7.42
N ILE A 308 -10.58 9.79 -6.28
CA ILE A 308 -9.89 8.50 -6.13
C ILE A 308 -10.82 7.55 -5.35
N PRO A 309 -11.02 6.30 -5.81
CA PRO A 309 -11.69 5.27 -5.01
C PRO A 309 -11.02 5.13 -3.64
N ASN A 310 -11.83 5.09 -2.58
CA ASN A 310 -11.32 4.99 -1.22
C ASN A 310 -10.51 3.72 -0.96
N ASP A 311 -9.72 3.78 0.10
CA ASP A 311 -8.92 2.66 0.58
C ASP A 311 -9.77 1.42 0.85
N THR A 312 -9.15 0.28 0.65
CA THR A 312 -9.81 -1.01 0.62
C THR A 312 -9.60 -1.76 1.93
N MET A 313 -10.49 -2.71 2.16
CA MET A 313 -10.28 -3.82 3.07
C MET A 313 -10.32 -5.10 2.26
N ALA A 314 -9.19 -5.80 2.21
CA ALA A 314 -8.99 -6.93 1.33
C ALA A 314 -8.48 -8.15 2.09
N PHE A 315 -8.75 -9.33 1.55
CA PHE A 315 -8.34 -10.62 2.10
C PHE A 315 -7.38 -11.32 1.15
N GLY A 316 -6.50 -12.15 1.72
CA GLY A 316 -5.66 -13.05 0.95
C GLY A 316 -6.48 -13.96 0.01
N PRO A 317 -5.91 -14.39 -1.13
CA PRO A 317 -6.62 -15.13 -2.17
C PRO A 317 -7.15 -16.51 -1.72
N GLU A 318 -6.57 -17.10 -0.67
CA GLU A 318 -6.93 -18.42 -0.16
C GLU A 318 -7.65 -18.35 1.20
N PHE A 319 -8.10 -17.15 1.60
CA PHE A 319 -8.72 -16.94 2.90
C PHE A 319 -10.02 -17.76 3.07
N PRO A 320 -10.18 -18.56 4.14
CA PRO A 320 -11.34 -19.42 4.31
C PRO A 320 -12.67 -18.64 4.30
N ALA A 321 -13.58 -19.01 3.40
CA ALA A 321 -14.80 -18.26 3.14
C ALA A 321 -15.73 -18.11 4.36
N ASP A 322 -15.81 -19.14 5.22
CA ASP A 322 -16.62 -19.10 6.44
C ASP A 322 -16.02 -18.19 7.52
N VAL A 323 -14.68 -18.17 7.62
CA VAL A 323 -13.94 -17.26 8.50
C VAL A 323 -14.11 -15.82 8.01
N ARG A 324 -13.88 -15.57 6.71
CA ARG A 324 -14.05 -14.27 6.06
C ARG A 324 -15.46 -13.70 6.29
N SER A 325 -16.51 -14.46 6.02
CA SER A 325 -17.89 -14.00 6.16
C SER A 325 -18.23 -13.57 7.60
N LYS A 326 -17.68 -14.25 8.61
CA LYS A 326 -17.84 -13.85 10.02
C LYS A 326 -17.09 -12.56 10.33
N ILE A 327 -15.86 -12.41 9.83
CA ILE A 327 -15.07 -11.19 10.01
C ILE A 327 -15.78 -10.00 9.34
N GLU A 328 -16.25 -10.17 8.11
CA GLU A 328 -16.96 -9.13 7.37
C GLU A 328 -18.20 -8.64 8.13
N THR A 329 -18.98 -9.57 8.69
CA THR A 329 -20.14 -9.24 9.52
C THR A 329 -19.72 -8.51 10.80
N ALA A 330 -18.75 -9.04 11.54
CA ALA A 330 -18.29 -8.46 12.80
C ALA A 330 -17.71 -7.05 12.61
N LEU A 331 -16.98 -6.83 11.53
CA LEU A 331 -16.38 -5.57 11.17
C LEU A 331 -17.42 -4.52 10.77
N MET A 332 -18.42 -4.90 9.97
CA MET A 332 -19.54 -4.02 9.60
C MET A 332 -20.40 -3.64 10.82
N ASP A 333 -20.49 -4.52 11.82
CA ASP A 333 -21.15 -4.19 13.08
C ASP A 333 -20.26 -3.30 13.97
N PHE A 334 -18.96 -3.58 14.05
CA PHE A 334 -17.99 -2.76 14.76
C PHE A 334 -17.95 -1.33 14.22
N SER A 335 -18.03 -1.13 12.90
CA SER A 335 -18.02 0.20 12.27
C SER A 335 -19.21 1.08 12.62
N LYS A 336 -20.24 0.54 13.29
CA LYS A 336 -21.42 1.28 13.77
C LYS A 336 -21.33 1.59 15.27
N THR A 337 -20.25 1.20 15.94
CA THR A 337 -20.05 1.42 17.38
C THR A 337 -19.23 2.67 17.65
N ASP A 338 -19.36 3.24 18.84
CA ASP A 338 -18.54 4.38 19.26
C ASP A 338 -17.04 4.04 19.32
N ALA A 339 -16.70 2.78 19.60
CA ALA A 339 -15.32 2.29 19.64
C ALA A 339 -14.61 2.33 18.28
N TRP A 340 -15.35 2.43 17.17
CA TRP A 340 -14.77 2.66 15.85
C TRP A 340 -13.93 3.95 15.81
N ALA A 341 -14.39 5.01 16.48
CA ALA A 341 -13.70 6.30 16.56
C ALA A 341 -12.42 6.26 17.41
N GLU A 342 -12.23 5.20 18.20
CA GLU A 342 -11.02 4.94 18.99
C GLU A 342 -10.05 3.99 18.27
N SER A 343 -10.44 3.50 17.08
CA SER A 343 -9.68 2.59 16.24
C SER A 343 -9.38 3.24 14.88
N ILE A 344 -9.60 2.55 13.76
CA ILE A 344 -9.41 3.04 12.39
C ILE A 344 -10.21 4.30 12.05
N GLY A 345 -11.31 4.55 12.76
CA GLY A 345 -12.09 5.78 12.66
C GLY A 345 -11.49 6.98 13.39
N SER A 346 -10.44 6.78 14.19
CA SER A 346 -9.71 7.88 14.82
C SER A 346 -9.11 8.80 13.77
N ALA A 347 -9.19 10.11 14.01
CA ALA A 347 -8.60 11.12 13.14
C ALA A 347 -7.07 11.04 13.06
N ASP A 348 -6.43 10.51 14.10
CA ASP A 348 -4.98 10.30 14.13
C ASP A 348 -4.56 9.01 13.42
N PHE A 349 -5.52 8.13 13.16
CA PHE A 349 -5.34 6.93 12.36
C PHE A 349 -5.78 7.20 10.92
N TYR A 350 -6.87 6.59 10.42
CA TYR A 350 -7.33 6.82 9.04
C TYR A 350 -8.57 7.71 8.93
N GLY A 351 -9.23 8.03 10.05
CA GLY A 351 -10.38 8.92 10.08
C GLY A 351 -11.59 8.40 9.30
N TRP A 352 -11.71 7.08 9.09
CA TRP A 352 -12.85 6.50 8.39
C TRP A 352 -14.09 6.68 9.24
N THR A 353 -15.18 7.20 8.69
CA THR A 353 -16.44 7.35 9.41
C THR A 353 -17.37 6.15 9.22
N GLY A 354 -16.94 5.18 8.40
CA GLY A 354 -17.65 3.94 8.14
C GLY A 354 -16.98 3.16 7.02
N ILE A 355 -17.64 2.09 6.59
CA ILE A 355 -17.23 1.26 5.46
C ILE A 355 -18.45 0.89 4.63
N ASP A 356 -18.25 0.72 3.33
CA ASP A 356 -19.25 0.21 2.39
C ASP A 356 -18.69 -1.01 1.66
N THR A 357 -19.57 -1.86 1.13
CA THR A 357 -19.14 -2.96 0.25
C THR A 357 -18.40 -2.41 -0.96
N ALA A 358 -17.31 -3.06 -1.33
CA ALA A 358 -16.54 -2.73 -2.52
C ALA A 358 -16.63 -3.87 -3.55
N THR A 359 -16.44 -3.51 -4.80
CA THR A 359 -16.31 -4.47 -5.91
C THR A 359 -14.98 -4.26 -6.63
N ASP A 360 -14.40 -5.34 -7.15
CA ASP A 360 -13.11 -5.29 -7.86
C ASP A 360 -13.09 -4.28 -9.02
N ALA A 361 -14.20 -4.20 -9.76
CA ALA A 361 -14.37 -3.31 -10.91
C ALA A 361 -14.27 -1.82 -10.56
N GLU A 362 -14.50 -1.43 -9.30
CA GLU A 362 -14.32 -0.03 -8.87
C GLU A 362 -12.86 0.44 -8.95
N TYR A 363 -11.92 -0.50 -8.98
CA TYR A 363 -10.48 -0.23 -9.03
C TYR A 363 -9.90 -0.37 -10.44
N ASP A 364 -10.72 -0.58 -11.47
CA ASP A 364 -10.26 -0.64 -12.87
C ASP A 364 -9.65 0.68 -13.34
N PHE A 365 -10.15 1.80 -12.83
CA PHE A 365 -9.53 3.11 -13.04
C PHE A 365 -8.09 3.15 -12.52
N VAL A 366 -7.84 2.53 -11.37
CA VAL A 366 -6.49 2.43 -10.79
C VAL A 366 -5.59 1.56 -11.65
N ARG A 367 -6.09 0.43 -12.16
CA ARG A 367 -5.34 -0.44 -13.08
C ARG A 367 -4.93 0.27 -14.35
N GLN A 368 -5.82 1.10 -14.91
CA GLN A 368 -5.49 1.93 -16.07
C GLN A 368 -4.37 2.93 -15.77
N MET A 369 -4.34 3.53 -14.58
CA MET A 369 -3.25 4.40 -14.14
C MET A 369 -1.93 3.63 -13.95
N VAL A 370 -1.98 2.42 -13.41
CA VAL A 370 -0.81 1.53 -13.29
C VAL A 370 -0.23 1.22 -14.67
N GLU A 371 -1.07 0.85 -15.64
CA GLU A 371 -0.65 0.62 -17.03
C GLU A 371 -0.05 1.88 -17.68
N ALA A 372 -0.65 3.05 -17.44
CA ALA A 372 -0.19 4.32 -18.00
C ALA A 372 1.16 4.77 -17.42
N THR A 373 1.43 4.47 -16.16
CA THR A 373 2.68 4.82 -15.46
C THR A 373 3.77 3.78 -15.64
N GLY A 374 3.41 2.51 -15.88
CA GLY A 374 4.33 1.39 -15.88
C GLY A 374 4.77 0.97 -14.47
N LEU A 375 4.02 1.38 -13.43
CA LEU A 375 4.30 0.95 -12.06
C LEU A 375 4.14 -0.56 -11.92
N THR A 376 5.05 -1.17 -11.18
CA THR A 376 5.07 -2.60 -10.87
C THR A 376 5.39 -2.79 -9.40
N LEU A 377 5.09 -3.96 -8.82
CA LEU A 377 5.48 -4.25 -7.44
C LEU A 377 7.01 -4.14 -7.24
N GLU A 378 7.81 -4.60 -8.20
CA GLU A 378 9.27 -4.44 -8.17
C GLU A 378 9.68 -2.96 -8.13
N GLY A 379 8.94 -2.09 -8.81
CA GLY A 379 9.13 -0.64 -8.75
C GLY A 379 8.71 -0.01 -7.43
N LEU A 380 7.95 -0.71 -6.57
CA LEU A 380 7.57 -0.22 -5.25
C LEU A 380 8.59 -0.57 -4.14
N GLY A 381 9.42 -1.59 -4.37
CA GLY A 381 10.35 -2.13 -3.37
C GLY A 381 11.81 -1.65 -3.49
N ASN A 382 12.13 -0.81 -4.48
CA ASN A 382 13.49 -0.36 -4.79
C ASN A 382 13.76 1.09 -4.41
#